data_AF-A0A6J6Y6K8-F1
#
_entry.id   AF-A0A6J6Y6K8-F1
#
_cell.length_a   1.000
_cell.length_b   1.000
_cell.length_c   1.000
_cell.angle_alpha   90.00
_cell.angle_beta   90.00
_cell.angle_gamma   90.00
#
_symmetry.space_group_name_H-M   'P 1'
#
loop_
_entity.id
_entity.type
_entity.pdbx_description
1 polymer ?
#
loop_
_entity_poly.entity_id
_entity_poly.type
_entity_poly.pdbx_seq_one_letter_code
_entity_poly.pdbx_strand_id
1 'polypeptide(L)'
;MPVSSQAAQVSELEKYFPFRENINHKVIRNIDGTQGINQITSRILGDVVVKECWRGPSKLTIEFDESAPFHLLPVLETIESFYWKADFALVPGTILHDYLKAGI
;
A
#
# COMPACT_ATOMS: atom_id res chain seq x y z
N MET A 1 -21.59 -9.74 -3.44
CA MET A 1 -20.26 -10.27 -3.83
C MET A 1 -20.39 -11.02 -5.16
N PRO A 2 -19.33 -11.07 -6.00
CA PRO A 2 -19.38 -11.74 -7.30
C PRO A 2 -19.65 -13.24 -7.14
N VAL A 3 -20.40 -13.82 -8.08
CA VAL A 3 -20.89 -15.21 -8.04
C VAL A 3 -19.74 -16.26 -8.00
N SER A 4 -18.55 -15.91 -8.49
CA SER A 4 -17.38 -16.80 -8.56
C SER A 4 -16.37 -16.63 -7.40
N SER A 5 -16.71 -15.89 -6.36
CA SER A 5 -15.82 -15.68 -5.20
C SER A 5 -16.03 -16.72 -4.11
N GLN A 6 -14.94 -17.10 -3.43
CA GLN A 6 -14.94 -18.00 -2.28
C GLN A 6 -14.47 -17.25 -1.03
N ALA A 7 -14.97 -17.65 0.14
CA ALA A 7 -14.48 -17.12 1.40
C ALA A 7 -12.98 -17.44 1.55
N ALA A 8 -12.21 -16.49 2.06
CA ALA A 8 -10.78 -16.63 2.29
C ALA A 8 -10.42 -16.16 3.70
N GLN A 9 -9.28 -16.60 4.21
CA GLN A 9 -8.72 -16.06 5.44
C GLN A 9 -7.82 -14.87 5.15
N VAL A 10 -7.77 -13.88 6.05
CA VAL A 10 -6.85 -12.74 5.92
C VAL A 10 -5.39 -13.18 5.82
N SER A 11 -5.02 -14.27 6.49
CA SER A 11 -3.67 -14.85 6.42
C SER A 11 -3.28 -15.34 5.02
N GLU A 12 -4.24 -15.59 4.13
CA GLU A 12 -3.96 -15.88 2.72
C GLU A 12 -3.61 -14.62 1.95
N LEU A 13 -4.33 -13.52 2.18
CA LEU A 13 -4.03 -12.20 1.61
C LEU A 13 -2.64 -11.72 2.03
N GLU A 14 -2.28 -11.86 3.31
CA GLU A 14 -1.02 -11.36 3.86
C GLU A 14 0.25 -11.98 3.26
N LYS A 15 0.14 -13.16 2.65
CA LYS A 15 1.27 -13.77 1.91
C LYS A 15 1.66 -12.98 0.68
N TYR A 16 0.71 -12.27 0.08
CA TYR A 16 0.90 -11.46 -1.13
C TYR A 16 0.98 -9.98 -0.81
N PHE A 17 0.20 -9.53 0.16
CA PHE A 17 0.11 -8.13 0.56
C PHE A 17 0.01 -7.99 2.08
N PRO A 18 1.15 -7.82 2.79
CA PRO A 18 1.18 -7.63 4.23
C PRO A 18 0.73 -6.20 4.61
N PHE A 19 -0.56 -5.92 4.37
CA PHE A 19 -1.17 -4.58 4.40
C PHE A 19 -1.06 -3.81 5.74
N ARG A 20 -0.75 -4.53 6.82
CA ARG A 20 -0.70 -3.96 8.18
C ARG A 20 0.42 -2.95 8.33
N GLU A 21 1.60 -3.23 7.76
CA GLU A 21 2.74 -2.34 7.80
C GLU A 21 2.89 -1.59 6.47
N ASN A 22 2.97 -0.27 6.55
CA ASN A 22 3.05 0.60 5.39
C ASN A 22 4.36 1.39 5.42
N ILE A 23 5.14 1.27 4.36
CA ILE A 23 6.40 2.02 4.18
C ILE A 23 6.16 3.14 3.17
N ASN A 24 6.50 4.37 3.55
CA ASN A 24 6.29 5.54 2.71
C ASN A 24 7.55 6.41 2.64
N HIS A 25 7.83 6.94 1.45
CA HIS A 25 8.87 7.95 1.25
C HIS A 25 8.29 9.35 1.42
N LYS A 26 8.61 9.99 2.54
CA LYS A 26 8.16 11.35 2.86
C LYS A 26 9.19 12.35 2.36
N VAL A 27 8.82 13.15 1.37
CA VAL A 27 9.66 14.19 0.79
C VAL A 27 8.96 15.55 0.88
N ILE A 28 9.62 16.53 1.50
CA ILE A 28 9.13 17.92 1.57
C ILE A 28 10.30 18.85 1.24
N ARG A 29 10.05 19.84 0.38
CA ARG A 29 11.02 20.87 0.00
C ARG A 29 11.02 22.04 0.99
N ASN A 30 12.16 22.67 1.17
CA ASN A 30 12.26 23.98 1.81
C ASN A 30 11.69 25.09 0.91
N ILE A 31 11.53 26.29 1.46
CA ILE A 31 11.02 27.46 0.71
C ILE A 31 11.95 27.87 -0.45
N ASP A 32 13.24 27.56 -0.35
CA ASP A 32 14.24 27.79 -1.39
C ASP A 32 14.33 26.65 -2.42
N GLY A 33 13.50 25.61 -2.29
CA GLY A 33 13.48 24.44 -3.17
C GLY A 33 14.50 23.34 -2.82
N THR A 34 15.37 23.54 -1.83
CA THR A 34 16.27 22.49 -1.34
C THR A 34 15.51 21.39 -0.59
N GLN A 35 16.15 20.26 -0.29
CA GLN A 35 15.51 19.18 0.48
C GLN A 35 15.35 19.59 1.95
N GLY A 36 14.11 19.60 2.44
CA GLY A 36 13.80 19.88 3.85
C GLY A 36 13.55 18.61 4.66
N ILE A 37 12.70 17.71 4.15
CA ILE A 37 12.48 16.38 4.71
C ILE A 37 12.70 15.36 3.59
N ASN A 38 13.48 14.32 3.88
CA ASN A 38 13.69 13.18 3.00
C ASN A 38 13.83 11.91 3.85
N GLN A 39 12.71 11.24 4.11
CA GLN A 39 12.61 10.18 5.12
C GLN A 39 11.89 8.95 4.58
N ILE A 40 12.41 7.75 4.89
CA ILE A 40 11.62 6.52 4.85
C ILE A 40 10.91 6.40 6.20
N THR A 41 9.58 6.28 6.14
CA THR A 41 8.73 6.15 7.33
C THR A 41 7.97 4.83 7.30
N SER A 42 7.70 4.27 8.47
CA SER A 42 6.82 3.10 8.63
C SER A 42 5.64 3.45 9.52
N ARG A 43 4.50 2.81 9.25
CA ARG A 43 3.32 2.83 10.12
C ARG A 43 2.67 1.45 10.10
N ILE A 44 2.39 0.93 11.29
CA ILE A 44 1.57 -0.27 11.47
C ILE A 44 0.15 0.18 11.81
N LEU A 45 -0.86 -0.32 11.09
CA LEU A 45 -2.27 -0.02 11.38
C LEU A 45 -2.65 -0.55 12.77
N GLY A 46 -3.27 0.28 13.59
CA GLY A 46 -3.76 -0.08 14.92
C GLY A 46 -5.16 -0.70 14.87
N ASP A 47 -5.50 -1.49 15.88
CA ASP A 47 -6.87 -2.02 16.11
C ASP A 47 -7.52 -2.65 14.87
N VAL A 48 -6.73 -3.41 14.10
CA VAL A 48 -7.20 -4.02 12.84
C VAL A 48 -8.16 -5.16 13.12
N VAL A 49 -9.42 -5.00 12.72
CA VAL A 49 -10.48 -6.02 12.79
C VAL A 49 -10.98 -6.32 11.38
N VAL A 50 -10.58 -7.46 10.83
CA VAL A 50 -11.08 -7.94 9.53
C VAL A 50 -12.45 -8.59 9.72
N LYS A 51 -13.45 -8.05 9.03
CA LYS A 51 -14.85 -8.49 9.06
C LYS A 51 -15.16 -9.54 8.01
N GLU A 52 -14.57 -9.36 6.83
CA GLU A 52 -14.79 -10.22 5.67
C GLU A 52 -13.53 -10.31 4.82
N CYS A 53 -13.30 -11.46 4.21
CA CYS A 53 -12.25 -11.68 3.22
C CYS A 53 -12.72 -12.72 2.21
N TRP A 54 -12.55 -12.39 0.93
CA TRP A 54 -13.04 -13.15 -0.21
C TRP A 54 -11.96 -13.19 -1.28
N ARG A 55 -11.81 -14.32 -1.95
CA ARG A 55 -10.89 -14.52 -3.08
C ARG A 55 -11.67 -14.93 -4.31
N GLY A 56 -11.29 -14.41 -5.47
CA GLY A 56 -11.96 -14.75 -6.72
C GLY A 56 -11.22 -14.24 -7.95
N PRO A 57 -11.66 -14.59 -9.16
CA PRO A 57 -11.04 -14.11 -10.38
C PRO A 57 -11.25 -12.59 -10.52
N SER A 58 -10.23 -11.89 -11.01
CA SER A 58 -10.38 -10.50 -11.44
C SER A 58 -9.58 -10.24 -12.71
N LYS A 59 -9.86 -9.09 -13.34
CA LYS A 59 -9.11 -8.58 -14.48
C LYS A 59 -8.92 -7.09 -14.26
N LEU A 60 -7.67 -6.62 -14.39
CA LEU A 60 -7.31 -5.22 -14.32
C LEU A 60 -6.84 -4.73 -15.68
N THR A 61 -7.27 -3.54 -16.06
CA THR A 61 -6.75 -2.81 -17.22
C THR A 61 -6.32 -1.43 -16.75
N ILE A 62 -5.15 -0.99 -17.20
CA ILE A 62 -4.60 0.34 -16.93
C ILE A 62 -4.51 1.05 -18.27
N GLU A 63 -5.12 2.23 -18.36
CA GLU A 63 -5.07 3.10 -19.54
C GLU A 63 -3.96 4.12 -19.41
N PHE A 64 -3.58 4.73 -20.54
CA PHE A 64 -2.58 5.79 -20.56
C PHE A 64 -3.14 7.07 -19.89
N ASP A 65 -2.30 7.69 -19.05
CA ASP A 65 -2.54 8.99 -18.44
C ASP A 65 -1.19 9.64 -18.13
N GLU A 66 -0.94 10.84 -18.67
CA GLU A 66 0.31 11.58 -18.49
C GLU A 66 0.49 12.10 -17.06
N SER A 67 -0.61 12.46 -16.39
CA SER A 67 -0.63 13.02 -15.04
C SER A 67 -0.64 11.94 -13.94
N ALA A 68 -1.08 10.73 -14.27
CA ALA A 68 -1.13 9.57 -13.39
C ALA A 68 -0.51 8.34 -14.09
N PRO A 69 0.83 8.24 -14.15
CA PRO A 69 1.55 7.34 -15.06
C PRO A 69 1.57 5.87 -14.60
N PHE A 70 0.45 5.34 -14.09
CA PHE A 70 0.31 3.93 -13.71
C PHE A 70 0.55 2.97 -14.89
N HIS A 71 0.32 3.43 -16.12
CA HIS A 71 0.58 2.65 -17.35
C HIS A 71 2.06 2.27 -17.51
N LEU A 72 2.99 2.95 -16.83
CA LEU A 72 4.41 2.57 -16.77
C LEU A 72 4.66 1.27 -15.98
N LEU A 73 3.67 0.79 -15.23
CA LEU A 73 3.65 -0.51 -14.55
C LEU A 73 2.56 -1.39 -15.19
N PRO A 74 2.79 -1.95 -16.40
CA PRO A 74 1.76 -2.66 -17.14
C PRO A 74 1.32 -3.94 -16.43
N VAL A 75 0.02 -4.24 -16.51
CA VAL A 75 -0.54 -5.50 -16.02
C VAL A 75 -0.19 -6.61 -17.00
N LEU A 76 0.76 -7.48 -16.63
CA LEU A 76 1.12 -8.67 -17.42
C LEU A 76 0.15 -9.82 -17.15
N GLU A 77 -0.12 -10.07 -15.87
CA GLU A 77 -1.01 -11.12 -15.41
C GLU A 77 -1.60 -10.73 -14.04
N THR A 78 -2.80 -11.24 -13.74
CA THR A 78 -3.41 -11.13 -12.41
C THR A 78 -3.11 -12.40 -11.63
N ILE A 79 -2.26 -12.31 -10.60
CA ILE A 79 -1.84 -13.47 -9.79
C ILE A 79 -2.92 -13.85 -8.78
N GLU A 80 -3.32 -12.89 -7.95
CA GLU A 80 -4.33 -13.08 -6.93
C GLU A 80 -5.27 -11.88 -6.87
N SER A 81 -6.48 -12.10 -6.37
CA SER A 81 -7.43 -11.02 -6.13
C SER A 81 -8.27 -11.30 -4.91
N PHE A 82 -8.26 -10.32 -4.02
CA PHE A 82 -8.96 -10.37 -2.76
C PHE A 82 -9.88 -9.15 -2.64
N TYR A 83 -11.07 -9.38 -2.11
CA TYR A 83 -11.89 -8.35 -1.52
C TYR A 83 -11.92 -8.57 -0.02
N TRP A 84 -11.65 -7.54 0.76
CA TRP A 84 -11.68 -7.63 2.21
C TRP A 84 -12.28 -6.35 2.80
N LYS A 85 -12.86 -6.48 3.99
CA LYS A 85 -13.50 -5.39 4.73
C LYS A 85 -12.98 -5.41 6.15
N ALA A 86 -12.53 -4.27 6.65
CA ALA A 86 -11.99 -4.16 7.99
C ALA A 86 -12.28 -2.80 8.63
N ASP A 87 -12.27 -2.79 9.96
CA ASP A 87 -12.05 -1.57 10.75
C ASP A 87 -10.57 -1.50 11.14
N PHE A 88 -10.01 -0.30 11.19
CA PHE A 88 -8.66 -0.07 11.70
C PHE A 88 -8.47 1.40 12.09
N ALA A 89 -7.45 1.66 12.91
CA ALA A 89 -7.01 2.99 13.30
C ALA A 89 -5.70 3.38 12.59
N LEU A 90 -5.64 4.61 12.10
CA LEU A 90 -4.42 5.19 11.55
C LEU A 90 -3.63 5.87 12.67
N VAL A 91 -2.63 5.16 13.19
CA VAL A 91 -1.82 5.61 14.34
C VAL A 91 -0.54 6.34 13.89
N PRO A 92 0.17 7.06 14.79
CA PRO A 92 1.49 7.61 14.48
C PRO A 92 2.48 6.55 13.97
N GLY A 93 3.38 6.96 13.09
CA GLY A 93 4.43 6.09 12.54
C GLY A 93 5.81 6.39 13.14
N THR A 94 6.83 5.75 12.58
CA THR A 94 8.24 5.95 12.93
C THR A 94 9.06 6.31 11.69
N ILE A 95 10.22 6.94 11.90
CA ILE A 95 11.20 7.16 10.83
C ILE A 95 12.14 5.96 10.82
N LEU A 96 12.16 5.23 9.71
CA LEU A 96 13.08 4.10 9.50
C LEU A 96 14.45 4.58 9.01
N HIS A 97 14.47 5.63 8.18
CA HIS A 97 15.70 6.21 7.64
C HIS A 97 15.50 7.69 7.35
N ASP A 98 16.49 8.52 7.68
CA ASP A 98 16.51 9.95 7.38
C ASP A 98 17.73 10.27 6.51
N TYR A 99 17.51 10.49 5.21
CA TYR A 99 18.57 10.69 4.23
C TYR A 99 19.38 11.97 4.47
N LEU A 100 18.84 12.93 5.21
CA LEU A 100 19.54 14.19 5.53
C LEU A 100 20.38 14.09 6.80
N LYS A 101 20.16 13.06 7.63
CA LYS A 101 20.94 12.79 8.86
C LYS A 101 21.91 11.63 8.71
N ALA A 102 21.65 10.71 7.79
CA ALA A 102 22.48 9.53 7.54
C ALA A 102 23.80 9.84 6.80
N GLY A 103 24.07 11.12 6.50
CA GLY A 103 25.32 11.60 5.90
C GLY A 103 25.97 12.69 6.74
N ILE A 104 26.64 12.29 7.83
CA ILE A 104 27.79 12.99 8.44
C ILE A 104 28.80 11.91 8.83
#